data_AF-A0A812Q7I3-F1
#
_entry.id   AF-A0A812Q7I3-F1
#
_cell.length_a   1.000
_cell.length_b   1.000
_cell.length_c   1.000
_cell.angle_alpha   90.00
_cell.angle_beta   90.00
_cell.angle_gamma   90.00
#
_symmetry.space_group_name_H-M   'P 1'
#
loop_
_entity.id
_entity.type
_entity.pdbx_description
1 polymer ?
#
loop_
_entity_poly.entity_id
_entity_poly.type
_entity_poly.pdbx_seq_one_letter_code
_entity_poly.pdbx_strand_id
1 'polypeptide(L)'
;MLHIRFKHNWGTAEKLYKSEAIDSFGNKYLLGVYETVKEAEKAFDEWNKEYEQAGADVKESLSGWAKQQEAALAEDQDEVDRLRKALEEARR
;
A
#
# COMPACT_ATOMS: atom_id res chain seq x y z
N MET A 1 -28.85 21.58 -44.43
CA MET A 1 -27.86 20.68 -43.79
C MET A 1 -27.08 21.48 -42.76
N LEU A 2 -27.36 21.27 -41.48
CA LEU A 2 -26.62 21.86 -40.36
C LEU A 2 -25.23 21.22 -40.30
N HIS A 3 -24.18 22.01 -40.55
CA HIS A 3 -22.79 21.59 -40.37
C HIS A 3 -22.49 21.56 -38.87
N ILE A 4 -22.55 20.37 -38.26
CA ILE A 4 -22.02 20.14 -36.91
C ILE A 4 -20.49 20.21 -37.03
N ARG A 5 -19.93 21.41 -36.83
CA ARG A 5 -18.50 21.54 -36.56
C ARG A 5 -18.27 20.99 -35.15
N PHE A 6 -17.81 19.75 -35.07
CA PHE A 6 -17.19 19.22 -33.86
C PHE A 6 -15.96 20.10 -33.54
N LYS A 7 -16.16 21.14 -32.73
CA LYS A 7 -15.08 21.85 -32.06
C LYS A 7 -14.64 21.02 -30.86
N HIS A 8 -13.97 19.89 -31.10
CA HIS A 8 -13.11 19.34 -30.08
C HIS A 8 -11.76 20.01 -30.25
N ASN A 9 -11.34 20.77 -29.23
CA ASN A 9 -10.05 21.45 -29.18
C ASN A 9 -8.89 20.46 -28.97
N TRP A 10 -9.13 19.16 -29.13
CA TRP A 10 -8.10 18.14 -29.12
C TRP A 10 -7.36 18.22 -30.46
N GLY A 11 -6.53 19.25 -30.59
CA GLY A 11 -5.41 19.16 -31.51
C GLY A 11 -4.65 17.89 -31.16
N THR A 12 -4.39 17.05 -32.15
CA THR A 12 -3.51 15.91 -32.00
C THR A 12 -2.18 16.45 -31.48
N ALA A 13 -1.80 16.12 -30.25
CA ALA A 13 -0.51 16.54 -29.72
C ALA A 13 0.60 15.85 -30.52
N GLU A 14 1.58 16.61 -31.01
CA GLU A 14 2.76 16.07 -31.71
C GLU A 14 3.59 15.17 -30.78
N LYS A 15 3.57 15.48 -29.48
CA LYS A 15 4.28 14.74 -28.43
C LYS A 15 3.45 14.65 -27.16
N LEU A 16 3.45 13.46 -26.56
CA LEU A 16 2.86 13.20 -25.26
C LEU A 16 3.91 12.58 -24.32
N TYR A 17 3.70 12.73 -23.02
CA TYR A 17 4.59 12.26 -21.96
C TYR A 17 3.91 11.16 -21.17
N LYS A 18 4.54 9.99 -21.12
CA LYS A 18 4.06 8.85 -20.34
C LYS A 18 4.59 8.93 -18.91
N SER A 19 3.71 8.80 -17.94
CA SER A 19 4.07 8.56 -16.54
C SER A 19 3.86 7.09 -16.20
N GLU A 20 4.90 6.42 -15.71
CA GLU A 20 4.92 5.00 -15.38
C GLU A 20 5.59 4.81 -14.02
N ALA A 21 5.01 3.95 -13.20
CA ALA A 21 5.56 3.55 -11.92
C ALA A 21 5.99 2.08 -11.95
N ILE A 22 6.99 1.75 -11.12
CA ILE A 22 7.48 0.39 -10.95
C ILE A 22 7.45 0.07 -9.46
N ASP A 23 6.78 -1.00 -9.07
CA ASP A 23 6.77 -1.44 -7.67
C ASP A 23 8.06 -2.17 -7.29
N SER A 24 8.19 -2.49 -6.00
CA SER A 24 9.35 -3.23 -5.45
C SER A 24 9.53 -4.65 -6.01
N PHE A 25 8.50 -5.20 -6.69
CA PHE A 25 8.53 -6.53 -7.33
C PHE A 25 8.82 -6.44 -8.83
N GLY A 26 9.01 -5.23 -9.37
CA GLY A 26 9.28 -4.99 -10.78
C GLY A 26 8.03 -4.92 -11.66
N ASN A 27 6.83 -4.89 -11.08
CA ASN A 27 5.59 -4.71 -11.84
C ASN A 27 5.46 -3.26 -12.28
N LYS A 28 5.08 -3.06 -13.56
CA LYS A 28 4.98 -1.74 -14.19
C LYS A 28 3.52 -1.30 -14.27
N TYR A 29 3.27 -0.04 -13.89
CA TYR A 29 1.95 0.56 -13.87
C TYR A 29 1.94 1.84 -14.70
N LEU A 30 1.05 1.90 -15.69
CA LEU A 30 0.80 3.13 -16.45
C LEU A 30 -0.06 4.06 -15.58
N LEU A 31 0.50 5.19 -15.17
CA LEU A 31 -0.22 6.21 -14.41
C LEU A 31 -1.05 7.10 -15.32
N GLY A 32 -0.52 7.41 -16.50
CA GLY A 32 -1.22 8.19 -17.50
C GLY A 32 -0.32 8.67 -18.64
N VAL A 33 -0.95 9.36 -19.59
CA VAL A 33 -0.30 10.03 -20.72
C VAL A 33 -0.75 11.48 -20.73
N TYR A 34 0.21 12.40 -20.74
CA TYR A 34 -0.01 13.83 -20.49
C TYR A 34 0.57 14.67 -21.61
N GLU A 35 0.08 15.90 -21.75
CA GLU A 35 0.58 16.85 -22.75
C GLU A 35 1.89 17.50 -22.31
N THR A 36 2.08 17.64 -20.99
CA THR A 36 3.28 18.26 -20.43
C THR A 36 4.07 17.31 -19.53
N VAL A 37 5.38 17.53 -19.46
CA VAL A 37 6.27 16.82 -18.53
C VAL A 37 5.83 17.04 -17.09
N LYS A 38 5.45 18.27 -16.73
CA LYS A 38 5.06 18.63 -15.36
C LYS A 38 3.84 17.86 -14.87
N GLU A 39 2.87 17.60 -15.73
CA GLU A 39 1.70 16.78 -15.38
C GLU A 39 2.09 15.31 -15.17
N ALA A 40 2.98 14.78 -16.02
CA ALA A 40 3.48 13.42 -15.88
C ALA A 40 4.31 13.24 -14.60
N GLU A 41 5.16 14.21 -14.25
CA GLU A 41 5.94 14.26 -13.01
C GLU A 41 5.01 14.34 -11.79
N LYS A 42 4.03 15.24 -11.81
CA LYS A 42 3.06 15.38 -10.72
C LYS A 42 2.30 14.09 -10.46
N ALA A 43 1.85 13.40 -11.51
CA ALA A 43 1.16 12.12 -11.38
C ALA A 43 2.05 11.04 -10.75
N PHE A 44 3.34 11.05 -11.07
CA PHE A 44 4.31 10.13 -10.49
C PHE A 44 4.55 10.44 -9.00
N ASP A 45 4.69 11.72 -8.64
CA ASP A 45 4.88 12.15 -7.25
C ASP A 45 3.66 11.83 -6.37
N GLU A 46 2.45 12.05 -6.89
CA GLU A 46 1.20 11.69 -6.20
C GLU A 46 1.11 10.18 -5.97
N TRP A 47 1.40 9.38 -7.00
CA TRP A 47 1.42 7.92 -6.87
C TRP A 47 2.47 7.44 -5.85
N ASN A 48 3.70 7.97 -5.90
CA ASN A 48 4.75 7.60 -4.96
C ASN A 48 4.36 7.90 -3.52
N LYS A 49 3.73 9.06 -3.29
CA LYS A 49 3.27 9.44 -1.96
C LYS A 49 2.24 8.46 -1.41
N GLU A 50 1.26 8.06 -2.23
CA GLU A 50 0.27 7.05 -1.85
C GLU A 50 0.92 5.68 -1.60
N TYR A 51 1.89 5.29 -2.44
CA TYR A 51 2.63 4.04 -2.31
C TYR A 51 3.42 3.96 -1.00
N GLU A 52 4.14 5.02 -0.65
CA GLU A 52 4.91 5.10 0.59
C GLU A 52 4.00 5.12 1.83
N GLN A 53 2.88 5.85 1.77
CA GLN A 53 1.89 5.90 2.84
C GLN A 53 1.29 4.51 3.09
N ALA A 54 0.87 3.81 2.03
CA ALA A 54 0.33 2.45 2.14
C ALA A 54 1.37 1.47 2.73
N GLY A 55 2.65 1.62 2.35
CA GLY A 55 3.74 0.85 2.93
C GLY A 55 3.93 1.10 4.43
N ALA A 56 3.82 2.35 4.87
CA ALA A 56 3.91 2.73 6.28
C ALA A 56 2.73 2.15 7.10
N ASP A 57 1.51 2.26 6.59
CA ASP A 57 0.29 1.76 7.26
C ASP A 57 0.30 0.24 7.41
N VAL A 58 0.77 -0.49 6.39
CA VAL A 58 0.94 -1.96 6.46
C VAL A 58 1.99 -2.33 7.50
N LYS A 59 3.12 -1.61 7.54
CA LYS A 59 4.18 -1.86 8.53
C LYS A 59 3.68 -1.62 9.95
N GLU A 60 2.93 -0.55 10.17
CA GLU A 60 2.32 -0.25 11.48
C GLU A 60 1.35 -1.36 11.89
N SER A 61 0.43 -1.73 10.99
CA SER A 61 -0.57 -2.78 11.22
C SER A 61 0.07 -4.14 11.57
N LEU A 62 1.09 -4.55 10.81
CA LEU A 62 1.82 -5.80 11.08
C LEU A 62 2.57 -5.75 12.41
N SER A 63 3.15 -4.60 12.76
CA SER A 63 3.83 -4.42 14.04
C SER A 63 2.87 -4.48 15.24
N GLY A 64 1.67 -3.92 15.10
CA GLY A 64 0.61 -4.00 16.11
C GLY A 64 0.12 -5.44 16.29
N TRP A 65 -0.11 -6.15 15.18
CA TRP A 65 -0.50 -7.55 15.22
C TRP A 65 0.58 -8.46 15.84
N ALA A 66 1.86 -8.24 15.50
CA ALA A 66 2.97 -8.99 16.08
C ALA A 66 3.05 -8.84 17.60
N LYS A 67 2.87 -7.61 18.11
CA LYS A 67 2.85 -7.34 19.56
C LYS A 67 1.66 -8.01 20.27
N GLN A 68 0.48 -8.00 19.65
CA GLN A 68 -0.70 -8.68 20.20
C GLN A 68 -0.49 -10.19 20.27
N GLN A 69 0.11 -10.79 19.24
CA GLN A 69 0.45 -12.21 19.24
C GLN A 69 1.47 -12.55 20.33
N GLU A 70 2.52 -11.75 20.47
CA GLU A 70 3.54 -11.97 21.52
C GLU A 70 2.93 -11.88 22.92
N ALA A 71 2.02 -10.93 23.15
CA ALA A 71 1.29 -10.80 24.40
C ALA A 71 0.37 -12.01 24.68
N ALA A 72 -0.35 -12.50 23.66
CA ALA A 72 -1.21 -13.68 23.79
C ALA A 72 -0.39 -14.95 24.10
N LEU A 73 0.74 -15.16 23.42
CA LEU A 73 1.64 -16.28 23.72
C LEU A 73 2.18 -16.23 25.15
N ALA A 74 2.51 -15.03 25.66
CA ALA A 74 2.99 -14.87 27.03
C ALA A 74 1.90 -15.21 28.06
N GLU A 75 0.66 -14.79 27.84
CA GLU A 75 -0.48 -15.12 28.70
C GLU A 75 -0.78 -16.62 28.72
N ASP A 76 -0.79 -17.28 27.56
CA ASP A 76 -0.96 -18.73 27.44
C ASP A 76 0.14 -19.49 28.23
N GLN A 77 1.37 -18.98 28.19
CA GLN A 77 2.50 -19.60 28.89
C GLN A 77 2.38 -19.45 30.41
N ASP A 78 1.94 -18.29 30.89
CA ASP A 78 1.62 -18.07 32.31
C ASP A 78 0.50 -19.00 32.79
N GLU A 79 -0.51 -19.25 31.96
CA GLU A 79 -1.60 -20.18 32.27
C GLU A 79 -1.10 -21.63 32.37
N VAL A 80 -0.28 -22.06 31.40
CA VAL A 80 0.34 -23.39 31.42
C VAL A 80 1.20 -23.60 32.66
N ASP A 81 1.98 -22.59 33.06
CA ASP A 81 2.85 -22.68 34.23
C ASP A 81 2.05 -22.75 35.54
N ARG A 82 0.92 -22.01 35.64
CA ARG A 82 -0.01 -22.14 36.77
C ARG A 82 -0.62 -23.53 36.86
N LEU A 83 -1.05 -24.08 35.73
CA LEU A 83 -1.64 -25.43 35.67
C LEU A 83 -0.61 -26.50 36.05
N ARG A 84 0.62 -26.39 35.54
CA ARG A 84 1.73 -27.29 35.93
C ARG A 84 1.99 -27.25 37.42
N LYS A 85 2.08 -26.06 38.00
CA LYS A 85 2.31 -25.89 39.43
C LYS A 85 1.19 -26.51 40.27
N ALA A 86 -0.07 -26.26 39.91
CA ALA A 86 -1.22 -26.86 40.60
C ALA A 86 -1.21 -28.40 40.52
N LEU A 87 -0.80 -28.97 39.39
CA LEU A 87 -0.67 -30.42 39.22
C LEU A 87 0.46 -31.00 40.07
N GLU A 88 1.61 -30.32 40.19
CA GLU A 88 2.71 -30.74 41.06
C GLU A 88 2.33 -30.70 42.54
N GLU A 89 1.61 -29.66 42.97
CA GLU A 89 1.10 -29.52 44.33
C GLU A 89 0.07 -30.61 44.66
N ALA A 90 -0.83 -30.95 43.73
CA ALA A 90 -1.83 -32.02 43.91
C ALA A 90 -1.23 -33.44 43.92
N ARG A 91 0.01 -33.59 43.44
CA ARG A 91 0.73 -34.86 43.35
C ARG A 91 1.60 -35.14 44.60
N ARG A 92 1.75 -34.15 45.49
CA ARG A 92 2.38 -34.28 46.81
C ARG A 92 1.38 -34.71 47.86
#